data_AF-A0A7V5EX08-F1
#
_entry.id   AF-A0A7V5EX08-F1
#
_cell.length_a   1.000
_cell.length_b   1.000
_cell.length_c   1.000
_cell.angle_alpha   90.00
_cell.angle_beta   90.00
_cell.angle_gamma   90.00
#
_symmetry.space_group_name_H-M   'P 1'
#
loop_
_entity.id
_entity.type
_entity.pdbx_description
1 polymer ?
#
loop_
_entity_poly.entity_id
_entity_poly.type
_entity_poly.pdbx_seq_one_letter_code
_entity_poly.pdbx_strand_id
1 'polypeptide(L)'
;MADEQGPRGLDPAQIRSKRFEMTRRGFDPQQVTAFLDEVAQEVARLRRLVVDLEGRLEEARAKVADVLAAEEALQLTILTATKARDEMLARARREAAEILAEAQREAARLRDSARA
;
A
#
# COMPACT_ATOMS: atom_id res chain seq x y z
N MET A 1 -4.07 -17.46 13.27
CA MET A 1 -3.02 -17.09 12.29
C MET A 1 -2.12 -18.31 12.11
N ALA A 2 -2.69 -19.38 11.55
CA ALA A 2 -2.13 -20.72 11.60
C ALA A 2 -1.78 -21.17 10.17
N ASP A 3 -0.53 -21.60 10.02
CA ASP A 3 0.01 -22.48 8.98
C ASP A 3 -0.32 -22.15 7.52
N GLU A 4 0.48 -21.26 6.94
CA GLU A 4 0.70 -21.17 5.49
C GLU A 4 1.90 -22.04 5.09
N GLN A 5 1.94 -23.29 5.59
CA GLN A 5 2.83 -24.31 5.00
C GLN A 5 2.28 -24.61 3.60
N GLY A 6 2.81 -23.92 2.60
CA GLY A 6 2.68 -24.30 1.20
C GLY A 6 2.93 -25.80 1.02
N PRO A 7 2.37 -26.41 -0.04
CA PRO A 7 2.28 -27.86 -0.17
C PRO A 7 3.64 -28.49 0.14
N ARG A 8 3.67 -29.53 0.99
CA ARG A 8 4.85 -30.34 1.34
C ARG A 8 5.40 -31.06 0.11
N GLY A 9 5.81 -30.29 -0.89
CA GLY A 9 6.21 -30.70 -2.21
C GLY A 9 7.72 -30.84 -2.21
N LEU A 10 8.16 -32.09 -2.31
CA LEU A 10 9.50 -32.52 -2.71
C LEU A 10 10.64 -31.70 -2.09
N ASP A 11 11.15 -32.14 -0.94
CA ASP A 11 12.37 -31.57 -0.36
C ASP A 11 13.61 -32.02 -1.16
N PRO A 12 14.52 -31.12 -1.58
CA PRO A 12 15.72 -31.50 -2.34
C PRO A 12 16.53 -32.64 -1.69
N ALA A 13 16.62 -32.68 -0.37
CA ALA A 13 17.32 -33.76 0.33
C ALA A 13 16.54 -35.09 0.25
N GLN A 14 15.22 -35.05 0.28
CA GLN A 14 14.36 -36.22 0.06
C GLN A 14 14.44 -36.72 -1.39
N ILE A 15 14.57 -35.83 -2.38
CA ILE A 15 14.74 -36.19 -3.79
C ILE A 15 16.07 -36.93 -3.97
N ARG A 16 17.17 -36.37 -3.45
CA ARG A 16 18.52 -36.96 -3.55
C ARG A 16 18.64 -38.31 -2.83
N SER A 17 17.93 -38.49 -1.71
CA SER A 17 17.97 -39.72 -0.92
C SER A 17 16.94 -40.77 -1.34
N LYS A 18 16.12 -40.50 -2.36
CA LYS A 18 15.07 -41.41 -2.82
C LYS A 18 15.68 -42.68 -3.42
N ARG A 19 15.30 -43.83 -2.86
CA ARG A 19 15.64 -45.15 -3.40
C ARG A 19 14.45 -45.73 -4.16
N PHE A 20 14.75 -46.43 -5.25
CA PHE A 20 13.76 -47.12 -6.08
C PHE A 20 14.04 -48.63 -6.05
N GLU A 21 12.97 -49.43 -6.11
CA GLU A 21 13.09 -50.89 -6.23
C GLU A 21 13.60 -51.27 -7.62
N MET A 22 14.49 -52.27 -7.68
CA MET A 22 14.98 -52.81 -8.94
C MET A 22 14.00 -53.83 -9.50
N THR A 23 13.63 -53.66 -10.77
CA THR A 23 12.79 -54.62 -11.50
C THR A 23 13.55 -55.19 -12.70
N ARG A 24 13.11 -56.35 -13.21
CA ARG A 24 13.80 -57.13 -14.25
C ARG A 24 13.97 -56.39 -15.60
N ARG A 25 13.26 -55.27 -15.78
CA ARG A 25 13.38 -54.31 -16.89
C ARG A 25 13.22 -52.88 -16.36
N GLY A 26 14.21 -52.42 -15.60
CA GLY A 26 14.25 -51.07 -15.02
C GLY A 26 15.22 -50.12 -15.73
N PHE A 27 15.16 -48.85 -15.35
CA PHE A 27 16.15 -47.84 -15.75
C PHE A 27 17.49 -48.08 -15.06
N ASP A 28 18.57 -47.62 -15.69
CA ASP A 28 19.91 -47.65 -15.13
C ASP A 28 19.96 -46.82 -13.82
N PRO A 29 20.30 -47.44 -12.66
CA PRO A 29 20.38 -46.75 -11.38
C PRO A 29 21.31 -45.53 -11.38
N GLN A 30 22.39 -45.54 -12.17
CA GLN A 30 23.32 -44.41 -12.24
C GLN A 30 22.67 -43.21 -12.95
N GLN A 31 21.96 -43.45 -14.05
CA GLN A 31 21.23 -42.41 -14.78
C GLN A 31 20.09 -41.83 -13.94
N VAL A 32 19.36 -42.68 -13.22
CA VAL A 32 18.31 -42.23 -12.28
C VAL A 32 18.92 -41.37 -11.18
N THR A 33 20.04 -41.77 -10.59
CA THR A 33 20.70 -41.00 -9.53
C THR A 33 21.17 -39.64 -10.03
N ALA A 34 21.80 -39.58 -11.21
CA ALA A 34 22.24 -38.33 -11.81
C ALA A 34 21.05 -37.37 -12.08
N PHE A 35 19.93 -37.89 -12.57
CA PHE A 35 18.72 -37.10 -12.79
C PHE A 35 18.09 -36.60 -11.48
N LEU A 36 18.04 -37.44 -10.42
CA LEU A 36 17.57 -37.00 -9.11
C LEU A 36 18.42 -35.88 -8.54
N ASP A 37 19.73 -35.91 -8.76
CA ASP A 37 20.63 -34.83 -8.33
C ASP A 37 20.35 -33.51 -9.06
N GLU A 38 20.11 -33.56 -10.37
CA GLU A 38 19.72 -32.40 -11.18
C GLU A 38 18.36 -31.83 -10.71
N VAL A 39 17.36 -32.69 -10.55
CA VAL A 39 16.03 -32.30 -10.07
C VAL A 39 16.12 -31.70 -8.66
N ALA A 40 16.91 -32.29 -7.76
CA ALA A 40 17.11 -31.76 -6.42
C ALA A 40 17.74 -30.36 -6.45
N GLN A 41 18.72 -30.12 -7.31
CA GLN A 41 19.34 -28.80 -7.48
C GLN A 41 18.35 -27.77 -7.99
N GLU A 42 17.54 -28.13 -8.99
CA GLU A 42 16.56 -27.22 -9.58
C GLU A 42 15.43 -26.89 -8.60
N VAL A 43 14.93 -27.88 -7.85
CA VAL A 43 13.94 -27.65 -6.79
C VAL A 43 14.52 -26.75 -5.68
N ALA A 44 15.79 -26.94 -5.30
CA ALA A 44 16.45 -26.06 -4.35
C ALA A 44 16.56 -24.62 -4.86
N ARG A 45 16.85 -24.45 -6.16
CA ARG A 45 16.91 -23.14 -6.83
C ARG A 45 15.54 -22.47 -6.84
N LEU A 46 14.50 -23.19 -7.24
CA LEU A 46 13.12 -22.68 -7.29
C LEU A 46 12.62 -22.30 -5.90
N ARG A 47 12.89 -23.11 -4.86
CA ARG A 47 12.53 -22.77 -3.48
C ARG A 47 13.20 -21.49 -3.00
N ARG A 48 14.49 -21.30 -3.28
CA ARG A 48 15.18 -20.03 -2.96
C ARG A 48 14.54 -18.84 -3.69
N LEU A 49 14.17 -19.02 -4.95
CA LEU A 49 13.50 -17.98 -5.73
C LEU A 49 12.12 -17.63 -5.17
N VAL A 50 11.35 -18.62 -4.72
CA VAL A 50 10.04 -18.37 -4.07
C VAL A 50 10.23 -17.51 -2.83
N VAL A 51 11.17 -17.87 -1.94
CA VAL A 51 11.45 -17.08 -0.72
C VAL A 51 11.90 -15.65 -1.07
N ASP A 52 12.76 -15.48 -2.07
CA ASP A 52 13.18 -14.14 -2.54
C ASP A 52 11.98 -13.32 -3.07
N LEU A 53 11.15 -13.93 -3.91
CA LEU A 53 9.98 -13.27 -4.50
C LEU A 53 8.92 -12.92 -3.44
N GLU A 54 8.70 -13.80 -2.46
CA GLU A 54 7.82 -13.53 -1.32
C GLU A 54 8.35 -12.36 -0.50
N GLY A 55 9.65 -12.31 -0.20
CA GLY A 55 10.27 -11.17 0.49
C GLY A 55 10.09 -9.85 -0.27
N ARG A 56 10.34 -9.87 -1.60
CA ARG A 56 10.14 -8.69 -2.46
C ARG A 56 8.67 -8.28 -2.55
N LEU A 57 7.74 -9.22 -2.54
CA LEU A 57 6.32 -8.95 -2.55
C LEU A 57 5.88 -8.25 -1.26
N GLU A 58 6.36 -8.72 -0.11
CA GLU A 58 6.07 -8.08 1.18
C GLU A 58 6.66 -6.66 1.27
N GLU A 59 7.90 -6.46 0.80
CA GLU A 59 8.48 -5.10 0.71
C GLU A 59 7.66 -4.18 -0.21
N ALA A 60 7.20 -4.69 -1.35
CA ALA A 60 6.37 -3.92 -2.27
C ALA A 60 5.00 -3.58 -1.66
N ARG A 61 4.38 -4.53 -0.96
CA ARG A 61 3.12 -4.32 -0.22
C ARG A 61 3.26 -3.26 0.86
N ALA A 62 4.34 -3.29 1.63
CA ALA A 62 4.63 -2.28 2.65
C ALA A 62 4.75 -0.87 2.03
N LYS A 63 5.49 -0.73 0.92
CA LYS A 63 5.62 0.55 0.21
C LYS A 63 4.27 1.06 -0.33
N VAL A 64 3.43 0.17 -0.85
CA VAL A 64 2.09 0.54 -1.31
C VAL A 64 1.23 1.02 -0.14
N ALA A 65 1.27 0.33 1.00
CA ALA A 65 0.54 0.74 2.18
C ALA A 65 0.97 2.14 2.68
N ASP A 66 2.27 2.42 2.70
CA ASP A 66 2.81 3.74 3.08
C ASP A 66 2.30 4.85 2.15
N VAL A 67 2.31 4.60 0.83
CA VAL A 67 1.82 5.55 -0.17
C VAL A 67 0.32 5.81 0.00
N LEU A 68 -0.49 4.77 0.22
CA LEU A 68 -1.92 4.92 0.44
C LEU A 68 -2.24 5.70 1.73
N ALA A 69 -1.49 5.46 2.81
CA ALA A 69 -1.64 6.21 4.06
C ALA A 69 -1.26 7.69 3.87
N ALA A 70 -0.20 7.98 3.11
CA ALA A 70 0.19 9.35 2.77
C ALA A 70 -0.86 10.05 1.89
N GLU A 71 -1.46 9.32 0.93
CA GLU A 71 -2.53 9.83 0.09
C GLU A 71 -3.77 10.19 0.92
N GLU A 72 -4.19 9.32 1.84
CA GLU A 72 -5.33 9.58 2.73
C GLU A 72 -5.11 10.82 3.60
N ALA A 73 -3.91 10.96 4.18
CA ALA A 73 -3.54 12.14 4.96
C ALA A 73 -3.56 13.43 4.12
N LEU A 74 -3.09 13.36 2.87
CA LEU A 74 -3.13 14.49 1.94
C LEU A 74 -4.57 14.87 1.58
N GLN A 75 -5.43 13.89 1.29
CA GLN A 75 -6.84 14.12 0.99
C GLN A 75 -7.56 14.80 2.18
N LEU A 76 -7.32 14.32 3.40
CA LEU A 76 -7.87 14.94 4.62
C LEU A 76 -7.36 16.38 4.81
N THR A 77 -6.08 16.62 4.53
CA THR A 77 -5.48 17.95 4.60
C THR A 77 -6.13 18.90 3.61
N ILE A 78 -6.35 18.47 2.37
CA ILE A 78 -7.03 19.26 1.34
C ILE A 78 -8.45 19.59 1.78
N LEU A 79 -9.22 18.62 2.27
CA LEU A 79 -10.58 18.84 2.77
C LEU A 79 -10.63 19.83 3.94
N THR A 80 -9.65 19.74 4.84
CA THR A 80 -9.55 20.66 5.98
C THR A 80 -9.18 22.06 5.53
N ALA A 81 -8.22 22.18 4.58
CA ALA A 81 -7.81 23.45 4.02
C ALA A 81 -8.95 24.14 3.24
N THR A 82 -9.74 23.39 2.47
CA THR A 82 -10.90 23.95 1.74
C THR A 82 -11.98 24.42 2.70
N LYS A 83 -12.27 23.65 3.76
CA LYS A 83 -13.21 24.07 4.81
C LYS A 83 -12.73 25.34 5.52
N ALA A 84 -11.45 25.39 5.92
CA ALA A 84 -10.87 26.56 6.56
C ALA A 84 -10.95 27.80 5.65
N ARG A 85 -10.62 27.64 4.37
CA ARG A 85 -10.79 28.70 3.35
C ARG A 85 -12.23 29.19 3.28
N ASP A 86 -13.21 28.29 3.22
CA ASP A 86 -14.62 28.66 3.09
C ASP A 86 -15.13 29.38 4.34
N GLU A 87 -14.70 28.95 5.53
CA GLU A 87 -14.98 29.66 6.79
C GLU A 87 -14.35 31.05 6.83
N MET A 88 -13.10 31.19 6.36
CA MET A 88 -12.43 32.50 6.25
C MET A 88 -13.18 33.43 5.29
N LEU A 89 -13.58 32.94 4.12
CA LEU A 89 -14.36 33.72 3.16
C LEU A 89 -15.72 34.14 3.72
N ALA A 90 -16.39 33.25 4.45
CA ALA A 90 -17.65 33.56 5.11
C ALA A 90 -17.50 34.63 6.20
N ARG A 91 -16.42 34.56 7.00
CA ARG A 91 -16.09 35.59 8.00
C ARG A 91 -15.83 36.95 7.34
N ALA A 92 -14.94 36.99 6.35
CA ALA A 92 -14.59 38.22 5.63
C ALA A 92 -15.83 38.87 4.98
N ARG A 93 -16.75 38.08 4.42
CA ARG A 93 -18.02 38.60 3.86
C ARG A 93 -18.93 39.20 4.93
N ARG A 94 -19.04 38.58 6.11
CA ARG A 94 -19.83 39.12 7.22
C ARG A 94 -19.24 40.44 7.73
N GLU A 95 -17.93 40.45 7.98
CA GLU A 95 -17.22 41.66 8.41
C GLU A 95 -17.36 42.80 7.40
N ALA A 96 -17.23 42.52 6.10
CA ALA A 96 -17.43 43.51 5.05
C ALA A 96 -18.87 44.06 5.03
N ALA A 97 -19.88 43.21 5.24
CA ALA A 97 -21.28 43.63 5.31
C ALA A 97 -21.55 44.51 6.54
N GLU A 98 -20.96 44.18 7.70
CA GLU A 98 -21.05 44.98 8.92
C GLU A 98 -20.41 46.36 8.74
N ILE A 99 -19.21 46.42 8.16
CA ILE A 99 -18.51 47.69 7.86
C ILE A 99 -19.36 48.56 6.93
N LEU A 100 -19.94 47.98 5.87
CA LEU A 100 -20.82 48.72 4.96
C LEU A 100 -22.07 49.25 5.66
N ALA A 101 -22.69 48.45 6.53
CA ALA A 101 -23.86 48.87 7.30
C ALA A 101 -23.53 49.97 8.33
N GLU A 102 -22.37 49.91 8.97
CA GLU A 102 -21.82 50.96 9.84
C GLU A 102 -21.67 52.28 9.06
N ALA A 103 -20.96 52.22 7.92
CA ALA A 103 -20.70 53.39 7.09
C ALA A 103 -21.99 54.03 6.55
N GLN A 104 -22.97 53.23 6.15
CA GLN A 104 -24.27 53.72 5.70
C GLN A 104 -25.05 54.42 6.82
N ARG A 105 -25.06 53.85 8.04
CA ARG A 105 -25.70 54.47 9.21
C ARG A 105 -25.04 55.81 9.55
N GLU A 106 -23.72 55.87 9.54
CA GLU A 106 -23.00 57.11 9.84
C GLU A 106 -23.22 58.18 8.77
N ALA A 107 -23.21 57.79 7.49
CA ALA A 107 -23.52 58.70 6.39
C ALA A 107 -24.96 59.25 6.47
N ALA A 108 -25.94 58.43 6.89
CA ALA A 108 -27.32 58.87 7.10
C ALA A 108 -27.40 59.90 8.25
N ARG A 109 -26.79 59.62 9.39
CA ARG A 109 -26.73 60.55 10.54
C ARG A 109 -26.13 61.90 10.15
N LEU A 110 -25.01 61.89 9.43
CA LEU A 110 -24.35 63.11 8.98
C LEU A 110 -25.28 63.93 8.07
N ARG A 111 -25.97 63.27 7.13
CA ARG A 111 -26.94 63.92 6.24
C ARG A 111 -28.12 64.54 6.99
N ASP A 112 -28.65 63.85 7.99
CA ASP A 112 -29.76 64.35 8.79
C ASP A 112 -29.32 65.54 9.66
N SER A 113 -28.14 65.47 10.27
CA SER A 113 -27.58 66.57 11.07
C SER A 113 -27.26 67.83 10.26
N ALA A 114 -26.97 67.69 8.96
CA ALA A 114 -26.74 68.81 8.06
C ALA A 114 -28.03 69.47 7.53
N ARG A 115 -29.20 68.83 7.73
CA ARG A 115 -30.52 69.34 7.33
C ARG A 115 -31.29 70.02 8.46
N ALA A 116 -30.89 69.81 9.71
CA ALA A 116 -31.43 70.46 10.90
C ALA A 116 -30.75 71.81 11.15
#